data_AF-A0A520IAC8-F1
#
_entry.id   AF-A0A520IAC8-F1
#
_cell.length_a   1.000
_cell.length_b   1.000
_cell.length_c   1.000
_cell.angle_alpha   90.00
_cell.angle_beta   90.00
_cell.angle_gamma   90.00
#
_symmetry.space_group_name_H-M   'P 1'
#
loop_
_entity.id
_entity.type
_entity.pdbx_description
1 polymer ?
#
loop_
_entity_poly.entity_id
_entity_poly.type
_entity_poly.pdbx_seq_one_letter_code
_entity_poly.pdbx_strand_id
1 'polypeptide(L)'
;MQIRLKKGIDRGIIIVDLLLQTKCSKMIIEFSVKNFRSIKDLQTLSFVATGLKSAEKHQNVDLNNIAHDEGMSLFKTLGIYGANASGKSNVIKAFDNFIKVITAEPSDQSALGLLTEPFLFQGDPVDTESYFQLVFIIGTVKYRYGMTVKSNLSADKNTKDSAEVVTNEWLYATKVKNMTPLFERVGLELIKNNLDNKSAIPETIPYKHTLFLTFAAAFDREGDCSGIARYFRGMTTSNFNTDHEKFRWMSIRHIHEPFNSLDKTKFLNLLSAFNLKYDDIILHKDIETHDGSKVF
;
A
#
# COMPACT_ATOMS: atom_id res chain seq x y z
N MET A 1 23.30 -8.13 11.54
CA MET A 1 24.05 -7.03 10.90
C MET A 1 23.68 -5.72 11.59
N GLN A 2 24.51 -5.20 12.49
CA GLN A 2 24.14 -4.04 13.31
C GLN A 2 24.37 -2.70 12.57
N ILE A 3 23.33 -1.86 12.43
CA ILE A 3 23.49 -0.45 12.06
C ILE A 3 23.54 0.35 13.37
N ARG A 4 24.69 0.96 13.69
CA ARG A 4 24.85 1.83 14.86
C ARG A 4 24.74 3.30 14.45
N LEU A 5 23.75 3.99 14.98
CA LEU A 5 23.62 5.45 14.91
C LEU A 5 23.53 6.01 16.33
N LYS A 6 24.29 7.07 16.65
CA LYS A 6 24.34 7.67 18.00
C LYS A 6 23.34 8.83 18.14
N LYS A 7 22.34 8.62 19.02
CA LYS A 7 21.37 9.54 19.68
C LYS A 7 20.60 10.58 18.84
N GLY A 8 19.26 10.55 18.95
CA GLY A 8 18.44 11.76 19.12
C GLY A 8 17.03 11.82 18.49
N ILE A 9 16.00 11.55 19.30
CA ILE A 9 14.61 12.12 19.37
C ILE A 9 13.59 11.81 18.25
N ASP A 10 12.52 11.12 18.67
CA ASP A 10 11.27 10.80 17.97
C ASP A 10 10.34 12.01 17.75
N ARG A 11 9.88 12.20 16.50
CA ARG A 11 8.56 12.72 16.14
C ARG A 11 8.08 12.03 14.86
N GLY A 12 6.92 11.39 14.94
CA GLY A 12 6.38 10.56 13.86
C GLY A 12 6.08 11.33 12.58
N ILE A 13 6.85 11.06 11.54
CA ILE A 13 6.56 11.35 10.14
C ILE A 13 6.39 9.98 9.47
N ILE A 14 5.25 9.73 8.81
CA ILE A 14 5.11 8.56 7.94
C ILE A 14 5.55 9.00 6.55
N ILE A 15 6.78 8.64 6.19
CA ILE A 15 7.32 8.81 4.84
C ILE A 15 6.90 7.57 4.05
N VAL A 16 5.98 7.74 3.09
CA VAL A 16 5.79 6.74 2.03
C VAL A 16 6.84 7.07 0.98
N ASP A 17 7.91 6.28 0.95
CA ASP A 17 9.09 6.58 0.16
C ASP A 17 8.87 6.17 -1.30
N LEU A 18 8.85 7.16 -2.18
CA LEU A 18 8.82 6.96 -3.64
C LEU A 18 9.96 7.80 -4.24
N LEU A 19 11.19 7.40 -3.92
CA LEU A 19 12.39 8.13 -4.30
C LEU A 19 12.57 8.16 -5.82
N LEU A 20 12.56 9.40 -6.33
CA LEU A 20 13.26 9.86 -7.53
C LEU A 20 12.89 9.17 -8.86
N GLN A 21 11.60 9.06 -9.15
CA GLN A 21 11.16 8.88 -10.53
C GLN A 21 10.76 10.24 -11.14
N THR A 22 11.42 10.62 -12.24
CA THR A 22 11.05 11.78 -13.09
C THR A 22 9.88 11.46 -14.02
N LYS A 23 9.59 10.17 -14.21
CA LYS A 23 8.45 9.64 -14.97
C LYS A 23 7.73 8.58 -14.13
N CYS A 24 6.41 8.68 -14.03
CA CYS A 24 5.62 7.92 -13.06
C CYS A 24 5.34 6.49 -13.50
N SER A 25 6.34 5.61 -13.42
CA SER A 25 6.09 4.19 -13.73
C SER A 25 5.30 3.47 -12.63
N LYS A 26 5.20 4.05 -11.42
CA LYS A 26 4.84 3.33 -10.20
C LYS A 26 4.39 4.29 -9.11
N MET A 27 3.11 4.70 -9.09
CA MET A 27 2.66 5.73 -8.14
C MET A 27 1.24 5.55 -7.63
N ILE A 28 0.97 6.03 -6.42
CA ILE A 28 -0.37 6.14 -5.87
C ILE A 28 -0.96 7.49 -6.25
N ILE A 29 -2.23 7.50 -6.65
CA ILE A 29 -2.98 8.71 -6.97
C ILE A 29 -3.89 9.05 -5.80
N GLU A 30 -4.76 8.11 -5.40
CA GLU A 30 -5.78 8.35 -4.37
C GLU A 30 -6.02 7.09 -3.56
N PHE A 31 -6.24 7.25 -2.26
CA PHE A 31 -6.79 6.22 -1.38
C PHE A 31 -8.06 6.74 -0.71
N SER A 32 -9.15 5.98 -0.81
CA SER A 32 -10.44 6.31 -0.23
C SER A 32 -10.87 5.28 0.80
N VAL A 33 -11.42 5.75 1.92
CA VAL A 33 -11.93 4.92 3.02
C VAL A 33 -13.26 5.47 3.54
N LYS A 34 -14.20 4.60 3.87
CA LYS A 34 -15.45 4.94 4.57
C LYS A 34 -15.79 3.86 5.59
N ASN A 35 -16.45 4.25 6.68
CA ASN A 35 -16.89 3.35 7.74
C ASN A 35 -15.75 2.50 8.32
N PHE A 36 -14.72 3.14 8.88
CA PHE A 36 -13.56 2.48 9.48
C PHE A 36 -13.09 3.22 10.74
N ARG A 37 -13.16 2.56 11.90
CA ARG A 37 -12.77 3.09 13.21
C ARG A 37 -13.44 4.42 13.53
N SER A 38 -12.71 5.53 13.53
CA SER A 38 -13.29 6.87 13.77
C SER A 38 -13.82 7.55 12.51
N ILE A 39 -13.77 6.89 11.36
CA ILE A 39 -14.15 7.44 10.06
C ILE A 39 -15.53 6.91 9.71
N LYS A 40 -16.55 7.78 9.77
CA LYS A 40 -17.91 7.45 9.34
C LYS A 40 -18.09 7.64 7.85
N ASP A 41 -17.84 8.86 7.38
CA ASP A 41 -18.05 9.28 6.00
C ASP A 41 -16.82 9.04 5.12
N LEU A 42 -17.01 9.10 3.80
CA LEU A 42 -15.94 8.87 2.83
C LEU A 42 -14.83 9.92 2.99
N GLN A 43 -13.60 9.47 3.19
CA GLN A 43 -12.39 10.28 3.21
C GLN A 43 -11.46 9.83 2.10
N THR A 44 -10.82 10.79 1.41
CA THR A 44 -9.87 10.50 0.33
C THR A 44 -8.54 11.20 0.60
N LEU A 45 -7.47 10.41 0.65
CA LEU A 45 -6.09 10.89 0.60
C LEU A 45 -5.69 10.99 -0.87
N SER A 46 -5.48 12.21 -1.39
CA SER A 46 -5.09 12.45 -2.78
C SER A 46 -3.64 12.93 -2.86
N PHE A 47 -2.87 12.32 -3.76
CA PHE A 47 -1.52 12.71 -4.13
C PHE A 47 -1.52 13.71 -5.29
N VAL A 48 -2.68 14.09 -5.83
CA VAL A 48 -2.77 15.06 -6.93
C VAL A 48 -2.26 16.42 -6.48
N ALA A 49 -1.20 16.89 -7.13
CA ALA A 49 -0.64 18.20 -6.90
C ALA A 49 -1.60 19.27 -7.42
N THR A 50 -1.78 20.31 -6.63
CA THR A 50 -2.57 21.48 -7.02
C THR A 50 -1.68 22.47 -7.78
N GLY A 51 -2.29 23.51 -8.36
CA GLY A 51 -1.54 24.59 -9.00
C GLY A 51 -0.74 25.49 -8.04
N LEU A 52 -0.72 25.17 -6.73
CA LEU A 52 0.04 25.91 -5.73
C LEU A 52 1.53 25.65 -5.92
N LYS A 53 2.31 26.73 -6.00
CA LYS A 53 3.77 26.68 -6.14
C LYS A 53 4.42 27.13 -4.84
N SER A 54 5.54 26.50 -4.52
CA SER A 54 6.45 26.98 -3.49
C SER A 54 6.98 28.37 -3.85
N ALA A 55 7.31 29.17 -2.83
CA ALA A 55 7.98 30.46 -3.02
C ALA A 55 9.28 30.26 -3.84
N GLU A 56 9.71 31.26 -4.60
CA GLU A 56 10.87 31.15 -5.52
C GLU A 56 12.13 30.60 -4.84
N LYS A 57 12.42 31.06 -3.62
CA LYS A 57 13.54 30.56 -2.79
C LYS A 57 13.47 29.07 -2.41
N HIS A 58 12.34 28.42 -2.64
CA HIS A 58 12.04 27.02 -2.33
C HIS A 58 11.54 26.23 -3.56
N GLN A 59 11.77 26.72 -4.78
CA GLN A 59 11.36 26.04 -6.02
C GLN A 59 11.92 24.62 -6.15
N ASN A 60 13.08 24.36 -5.54
CA ASN A 60 13.69 23.03 -5.46
C ASN A 60 12.82 22.01 -4.71
N VAL A 61 11.94 22.45 -3.81
CA VAL A 61 10.99 21.57 -3.11
C VAL A 61 10.00 20.96 -4.10
N ASP A 62 9.41 21.79 -4.96
CA ASP A 62 8.44 21.33 -5.96
C ASP A 62 9.11 20.40 -6.98
N LEU A 63 10.29 20.78 -7.49
CA LEU A 63 11.07 19.97 -8.44
C LEU A 63 11.39 18.58 -7.90
N ASN A 64 11.68 18.47 -6.60
CA ASN A 64 12.04 17.21 -5.97
C ASN A 64 10.83 16.38 -5.54
N ASN A 65 9.74 17.02 -5.10
CA ASN A 65 8.58 16.35 -4.52
C ASN A 65 7.43 16.11 -5.50
N ILE A 66 7.46 16.65 -6.71
CA ILE A 66 6.43 16.44 -7.73
C ILE A 66 6.96 15.49 -8.81
N ALA A 67 6.11 14.55 -9.23
CA ALA A 67 6.31 13.71 -10.40
C ALA A 67 5.20 13.99 -11.42
N HIS A 68 5.51 13.83 -12.71
CA HIS A 68 4.58 14.13 -13.80
C HIS A 68 4.25 12.86 -14.60
N ASP A 69 2.95 12.63 -14.84
CA ASP A 69 2.42 11.52 -15.62
C ASP A 69 1.28 11.99 -16.52
N GLU A 70 1.43 11.88 -17.84
CA GLU A 70 0.33 12.09 -18.82
C GLU A 70 -0.64 13.25 -18.51
N GLY A 71 -0.12 14.40 -18.08
CA GLY A 71 -0.91 15.61 -17.77
C GLY A 71 -1.36 15.75 -16.31
N MET A 72 -1.04 14.79 -15.45
CA MET A 72 -1.21 14.83 -14.00
C MET A 72 0.12 15.15 -13.31
N SER A 73 0.05 15.99 -12.28
CA SER A 73 1.15 16.23 -11.35
C SER A 73 0.80 15.57 -10.03
N LEU A 74 1.73 14.78 -9.48
CA LEU A 74 1.50 13.98 -8.28
C LEU A 74 2.63 14.24 -7.26
N PHE A 75 2.27 14.47 -6.01
CA PHE A 75 3.23 14.54 -4.92
C PHE A 75 3.84 13.16 -4.65
N LYS A 76 5.13 13.14 -4.30
CA LYS A 76 5.84 11.94 -3.82
C LYS A 76 5.69 11.76 -2.32
N THR A 77 5.46 12.87 -1.60
CA THR A 77 5.33 12.91 -0.14
C THR A 77 4.07 13.67 0.25
N LEU A 78 3.29 13.11 1.19
CA LEU A 78 2.13 13.77 1.79
C LEU A 78 2.33 13.95 3.30
N GLY A 79 2.02 15.15 3.79
CA GLY A 79 1.88 15.44 5.22
C GLY A 79 0.42 15.61 5.59
N ILE A 80 -0.04 14.93 6.64
CA ILE A 80 -1.43 15.04 7.14
C ILE A 80 -1.43 15.79 8.47
N TYR A 81 -2.06 16.96 8.50
CA TYR A 81 -2.19 17.82 9.68
C TYR A 81 -3.66 17.99 10.08
N GLY A 82 -3.89 18.29 11.36
CA GLY A 82 -5.24 18.48 11.90
C GLY A 82 -5.29 18.29 13.40
N ALA A 83 -6.40 18.68 14.03
CA ALA A 83 -6.58 18.60 15.48
C ALA A 83 -6.35 17.19 16.05
N ASN A 84 -6.02 17.09 17.34
CA ASN A 84 -5.94 15.79 18.01
C ASN A 84 -7.28 15.03 17.88
N ALA A 85 -7.20 13.71 17.79
CA ALA A 85 -8.37 12.83 17.59
C ALA A 85 -9.19 13.05 16.30
N SER A 86 -8.73 13.86 15.34
CA SER A 86 -9.43 14.10 14.07
C SER A 86 -9.41 12.93 13.07
N GLY A 87 -8.99 11.73 13.47
CA GLY A 87 -8.99 10.54 12.60
C GLY A 87 -7.78 10.35 11.67
N LYS A 88 -6.78 11.25 11.67
CA LYS A 88 -5.59 11.17 10.78
C LYS A 88 -4.90 9.81 10.83
N SER A 89 -4.58 9.33 12.02
CA SER A 89 -3.91 8.03 12.20
C SER A 89 -4.78 6.88 11.71
N ASN A 90 -6.11 7.01 11.78
CA ASN A 90 -7.03 5.98 11.27
C ASN A 90 -7.07 5.94 9.74
N VAL A 91 -6.90 7.08 9.06
CA VAL A 91 -6.76 7.09 7.59
C VAL A 91 -5.48 6.36 7.17
N ILE A 92 -4.34 6.63 7.81
CA ILE A 92 -3.10 5.90 7.45
C ILE A 92 -3.18 4.43 7.87
N LYS A 93 -3.79 4.11 9.01
CA LYS A 93 -4.03 2.71 9.43
C LYS A 93 -4.93 1.97 8.45
N ALA A 94 -5.98 2.61 7.93
CA ALA A 94 -6.82 2.04 6.88
C ALA A 94 -6.00 1.73 5.63
N PHE A 95 -5.15 2.67 5.21
CA PHE A 95 -4.29 2.49 4.05
C PHE A 95 -3.27 1.35 4.24
N ASP A 96 -2.59 1.32 5.39
CA ASP A 96 -1.64 0.25 5.74
C ASP A 96 -2.32 -1.14 5.80
N ASN A 97 -3.46 -1.23 6.48
CA ASN A 97 -4.23 -2.47 6.56
C ASN A 97 -4.75 -2.91 5.19
N PHE A 98 -5.16 -1.97 4.35
CA PHE A 98 -5.59 -2.26 2.99
C PHE A 98 -4.44 -2.87 2.17
N ILE A 99 -3.25 -2.28 2.23
CA ILE A 99 -2.07 -2.83 1.54
C ILE A 99 -1.72 -4.24 2.07
N LYS A 100 -1.73 -4.45 3.39
CA LYS A 100 -1.49 -5.77 3.99
C LYS A 100 -2.48 -6.81 3.48
N VAL A 101 -3.77 -6.47 3.41
CA VAL A 101 -4.82 -7.36 2.95
C VAL A 101 -4.68 -7.70 1.45
N ILE A 102 -4.39 -6.72 0.59
CA ILE A 102 -4.27 -6.97 -0.87
C ILE A 102 -2.95 -7.63 -1.27
N THR A 103 -2.00 -7.76 -0.33
CA THR A 103 -0.73 -8.45 -0.55
C THR A 103 -0.65 -9.80 0.15
N ALA A 104 -1.60 -10.09 1.04
CA ALA A 104 -1.74 -11.37 1.72
C ALA A 104 -2.02 -12.47 0.70
N GLU A 105 -1.38 -13.61 0.91
CA GLU A 105 -1.61 -14.79 0.09
C GLU A 105 -2.99 -15.38 0.42
N PRO A 106 -3.74 -15.89 -0.58
CA PRO A 106 -5.00 -16.57 -0.33
C PRO A 106 -4.79 -17.72 0.66
N SER A 107 -5.62 -17.75 1.70
CA SER A 107 -5.52 -18.70 2.81
C SER A 107 -6.92 -19.03 3.35
N ASP A 108 -7.04 -20.13 4.07
CA ASP A 108 -8.23 -20.47 4.85
C ASP A 108 -8.42 -19.52 6.04
N GLN A 109 -7.36 -18.84 6.48
CA GLN A 109 -7.41 -17.77 7.46
C GLN A 109 -7.63 -16.40 6.80
N SER A 110 -8.65 -15.69 7.28
CA SER A 110 -9.01 -14.36 6.80
C SER A 110 -8.03 -13.29 7.29
N ALA A 111 -7.47 -12.51 6.37
CA ALA A 111 -6.74 -11.28 6.69
C ALA A 111 -7.68 -10.07 6.87
N LEU A 112 -8.97 -10.21 6.54
CA LEU A 112 -9.92 -9.09 6.50
C LEU A 112 -10.25 -8.52 7.87
N GLY A 113 -9.95 -9.22 8.97
CA GLY A 113 -10.09 -8.67 10.33
C GLY A 113 -9.35 -7.33 10.51
N LEU A 114 -8.31 -7.05 9.71
CA LEU A 114 -7.63 -5.75 9.68
C LEU A 114 -8.48 -4.61 9.09
N LEU A 115 -9.49 -4.93 8.28
CA LEU A 115 -10.36 -3.98 7.59
C LEU A 115 -11.77 -3.94 8.17
N THR A 116 -12.18 -4.97 8.92
CA THR A 116 -13.53 -5.10 9.49
C THR A 116 -13.59 -4.51 10.91
N GLU A 117 -13.17 -3.25 11.04
CA GLU A 117 -13.35 -2.44 12.26
C GLU A 117 -14.19 -1.20 11.92
N PRO A 118 -15.52 -1.32 11.82
CA PRO A 118 -16.39 -0.26 11.35
C PRO A 118 -16.52 0.89 12.36
N PHE A 119 -17.14 2.01 11.93
CA PHE A 119 -17.47 3.11 12.83
C PHE A 119 -18.57 2.70 13.81
N LEU A 120 -18.26 2.65 15.11
CA LEU A 120 -19.18 2.04 16.08
C LEU A 120 -20.36 2.93 16.49
N PHE A 121 -20.28 4.25 16.32
CA PHE A 121 -21.36 5.18 16.71
C PHE A 121 -22.41 5.35 15.59
N GLN A 122 -22.86 4.23 15.02
CA GLN A 122 -23.94 4.16 14.03
C GLN A 122 -24.97 3.10 14.44
N GLY A 123 -26.10 3.02 13.72
CA GLY A 123 -27.22 2.15 14.11
C GLY A 123 -26.91 0.66 14.04
N ASP A 124 -26.25 0.20 12.96
CA ASP A 124 -25.91 -1.21 12.76
C ASP A 124 -24.46 -1.35 12.25
N PRO A 125 -23.46 -1.18 13.14
CA PRO A 125 -22.06 -1.23 12.73
C PRO A 125 -21.64 -2.60 12.20
N VAL A 126 -22.31 -3.69 12.62
CA VAL A 126 -21.90 -5.05 12.29
C VAL A 126 -22.33 -5.43 10.87
N ASP A 127 -23.51 -4.98 10.44
CA ASP A 127 -23.99 -5.23 9.08
C ASP A 127 -23.58 -4.14 8.07
N THR A 128 -23.12 -2.98 8.54
CA THR A 128 -22.67 -1.89 7.67
C THR A 128 -21.29 -2.16 7.09
N GLU A 129 -21.17 -2.10 5.77
CA GLU A 129 -19.92 -2.32 5.04
C GLU A 129 -18.88 -1.22 5.27
N SER A 130 -17.63 -1.62 5.45
CA SER A 130 -16.45 -0.77 5.32
C SER A 130 -16.00 -0.73 3.87
N TYR A 131 -15.71 0.45 3.33
CA TYR A 131 -15.32 0.64 1.93
C TYR A 131 -13.87 1.09 1.85
N PHE A 132 -13.13 0.51 0.89
CA PHE A 132 -11.76 0.86 0.60
C PHE A 132 -11.51 0.88 -0.91
N GLN A 133 -10.80 1.90 -1.40
CA GLN A 133 -10.43 2.00 -2.81
C GLN A 133 -9.07 2.66 -2.97
N LEU A 134 -8.27 2.16 -3.90
CA LEU A 134 -6.99 2.70 -4.28
C LEU A 134 -6.95 2.96 -5.80
N VAL A 135 -6.51 4.14 -6.17
CA VAL A 135 -6.21 4.55 -7.55
C VAL A 135 -4.70 4.71 -7.66
N PHE A 136 -4.08 4.05 -8.62
CA PHE A 136 -2.63 3.98 -8.75
C PHE A 136 -2.19 3.70 -10.19
N ILE A 137 -0.90 3.85 -10.48
CA ILE A 137 -0.29 3.69 -11.80
C ILE A 137 0.81 2.64 -11.70
N ILE A 138 0.81 1.67 -12.62
CA ILE A 138 1.92 0.74 -12.85
C ILE A 138 2.22 0.73 -14.35
N GLY A 139 3.48 1.02 -14.71
CA GLY A 139 3.90 1.28 -16.08
C GLY A 139 3.17 2.51 -16.62
N THR A 140 2.37 2.30 -17.67
CA THR A 140 1.50 3.30 -18.30
C THR A 140 0.02 3.03 -18.00
N VAL A 141 -0.27 2.06 -17.12
CA VAL A 141 -1.65 1.64 -16.83
C VAL A 141 -2.07 2.21 -15.50
N LYS A 142 -3.15 3.01 -15.54
CA LYS A 142 -3.84 3.48 -14.35
C LYS A 142 -4.89 2.46 -13.93
N TYR A 143 -4.84 2.06 -12.66
CA TYR A 143 -5.76 1.14 -12.04
C TYR A 143 -6.65 1.83 -11.02
N ARG A 144 -7.85 1.30 -10.85
CA ARG A 144 -8.73 1.58 -9.72
C ARG A 144 -9.20 0.25 -9.15
N TYR A 145 -8.68 -0.08 -7.98
CA TYR A 145 -9.01 -1.31 -7.26
C TYR A 145 -9.72 -0.98 -5.96
N GLY A 146 -10.76 -1.73 -5.61
CA GLY A 146 -11.46 -1.51 -4.36
C GLY A 146 -12.32 -2.68 -3.93
N MET A 147 -12.78 -2.61 -2.69
CA MET A 147 -13.62 -3.62 -2.07
C MET A 147 -14.51 -3.02 -0.98
N THR A 148 -15.57 -3.75 -0.66
CA THR A 148 -16.36 -3.57 0.56
C THR A 148 -16.31 -4.83 1.39
N VAL A 149 -16.16 -4.67 2.71
CA VAL A 149 -16.05 -5.78 3.66
C VAL A 149 -16.95 -5.54 4.86
N LYS A 150 -17.41 -6.62 5.49
CA LYS A 150 -18.16 -6.55 6.75
C LYS A 150 -17.97 -7.81 7.59
N SER A 151 -18.50 -7.77 8.80
CA SER A 151 -18.56 -8.95 9.67
C SER A 151 -19.51 -9.98 9.09
N ASN A 152 -19.14 -11.25 9.23
CA ASN A 152 -19.94 -12.39 8.82
C ASN A 152 -20.73 -12.94 10.02
N LEU A 153 -21.97 -12.48 10.16
CA LEU A 153 -22.86 -12.95 11.23
C LEU A 153 -23.24 -14.44 11.09
N SER A 154 -23.08 -15.02 9.90
CA SER A 154 -23.35 -16.43 9.63
C SER A 154 -22.13 -17.32 9.81
N ALA A 155 -20.99 -16.77 10.27
CA ALA A 155 -19.82 -17.57 10.61
C ALA A 155 -20.14 -18.46 11.81
N ASP A 156 -20.27 -19.76 11.58
CA ASP A 156 -20.38 -20.78 12.61
C ASP A 156 -19.01 -21.47 12.72
N LYS A 157 -18.62 -21.87 13.93
CA LYS A 157 -17.40 -22.65 14.17
C LYS A 157 -17.38 -23.98 13.40
N ASN A 158 -18.54 -24.42 12.91
CA ASN A 158 -18.69 -25.64 12.12
C ASN A 158 -18.66 -25.41 10.60
N THR A 159 -18.66 -24.15 10.13
CA THR A 159 -18.56 -23.82 8.69
C THR A 159 -17.13 -23.43 8.33
N LYS A 160 -16.79 -23.53 7.04
CA LYS A 160 -15.51 -23.03 6.50
C LYS A 160 -15.49 -21.50 6.36
N ASP A 161 -16.51 -20.81 6.89
CA ASP A 161 -16.68 -19.38 6.71
C ASP A 161 -15.92 -18.62 7.80
N SER A 162 -15.13 -17.63 7.37
CA SER A 162 -14.47 -16.66 8.25
C SER A 162 -15.45 -15.71 8.92
N ALA A 163 -15.00 -15.06 10.00
CA ALA A 163 -15.75 -14.03 10.71
C ALA A 163 -15.96 -12.73 9.90
N GLU A 164 -15.32 -12.60 8.74
CA GLU A 164 -15.46 -11.47 7.84
C GLU A 164 -15.73 -11.95 6.41
N VAL A 165 -16.39 -11.12 5.60
CA VAL A 165 -16.61 -11.38 4.17
C VAL A 165 -16.27 -10.17 3.32
N VAL A 166 -15.90 -10.43 2.07
CA VAL A 166 -15.97 -9.42 1.02
C VAL A 166 -17.35 -9.46 0.40
N THR A 167 -18.02 -8.32 0.36
CA THR A 167 -19.35 -8.19 -0.24
C THR A 167 -19.28 -7.73 -1.69
N ASN A 168 -18.34 -6.83 -2.03
CA ASN A 168 -18.08 -6.39 -3.39
C ASN A 168 -16.57 -6.23 -3.60
N GLU A 169 -16.08 -6.52 -4.80
CA GLU A 169 -14.70 -6.24 -5.20
C GLU A 169 -14.65 -5.89 -6.69
N TRP A 170 -13.79 -4.93 -7.04
CA TRP A 170 -13.65 -4.49 -8.42
C TRP A 170 -12.21 -4.12 -8.75
N LEU A 171 -11.84 -4.36 -10.00
CA LEU A 171 -10.62 -3.86 -10.60
C LEU A 171 -10.94 -3.24 -11.95
N TYR A 172 -10.54 -1.99 -12.12
CA TYR A 172 -10.57 -1.29 -13.40
C TYR A 172 -9.16 -0.93 -13.82
N ALA A 173 -8.94 -0.89 -15.14
CA ALA A 173 -7.71 -0.42 -15.75
C ALA A 173 -8.02 0.51 -16.93
N THR A 174 -7.16 1.50 -17.15
CA THR A 174 -7.21 2.31 -18.38
C THR A 174 -6.71 1.47 -19.54
N LYS A 175 -7.62 1.12 -20.46
CA LYS A 175 -7.27 0.56 -21.78
C LYS A 175 -7.40 1.69 -22.81
N VAL A 176 -6.29 2.04 -23.44
CA VAL A 176 -6.17 3.17 -24.41
C VAL A 176 -6.43 4.53 -23.78
N LYS A 177 -7.71 4.94 -23.65
CA LYS A 177 -8.12 6.25 -23.07
C LYS A 177 -9.21 6.13 -22.01
N ASN A 178 -9.91 5.00 -21.93
CA ASN A 178 -11.06 4.84 -21.05
C ASN A 178 -10.74 3.82 -19.96
N MET A 179 -11.26 4.08 -18.77
CA MET A 179 -11.19 3.13 -17.66
C MET A 179 -12.26 2.05 -17.85
N THR A 180 -11.82 0.80 -17.97
CA THR A 180 -12.67 -0.36 -18.24
C THR A 180 -12.57 -1.37 -17.09
N PRO A 181 -13.65 -2.08 -16.75
CA PRO A 181 -13.60 -3.11 -15.71
C PRO A 181 -12.80 -4.31 -16.23
N LEU A 182 -11.78 -4.70 -15.47
CA LEU A 182 -11.09 -5.98 -15.64
C LEU A 182 -11.89 -7.08 -14.95
N PHE A 183 -12.36 -6.85 -13.73
CA PHE A 183 -13.36 -7.69 -13.10
C PHE A 183 -14.24 -6.90 -12.12
N GLU A 184 -15.43 -7.43 -11.86
CA GLU A 184 -16.35 -6.99 -10.81
C GLU A 184 -16.99 -8.24 -10.21
N ARG A 185 -17.08 -8.32 -8.88
CA ARG A 185 -17.79 -9.41 -8.19
C ARG A 185 -18.68 -8.91 -7.07
N VAL A 186 -19.71 -9.70 -6.77
CA VAL A 186 -20.61 -9.55 -5.63
C VAL A 186 -20.62 -10.88 -4.87
N GLY A 187 -20.22 -10.86 -3.60
CA GLY A 187 -19.98 -12.08 -2.82
C GLY A 187 -19.01 -13.00 -3.55
N LEU A 188 -19.41 -14.25 -3.81
CA LEU A 188 -18.59 -15.24 -4.52
C LEU A 188 -18.77 -15.21 -6.05
N GLU A 189 -19.67 -14.36 -6.58
CA GLU A 189 -20.04 -14.37 -7.99
C GLU A 189 -19.31 -13.28 -8.78
N LEU A 190 -18.60 -13.67 -9.85
CA LEU A 190 -18.01 -12.74 -10.81
C LEU A 190 -19.09 -12.22 -11.78
N ILE A 191 -19.50 -10.97 -11.58
CA ILE A 191 -20.46 -10.30 -12.47
C ILE A 191 -19.80 -9.90 -13.80
N LYS A 192 -18.50 -9.57 -13.76
CA LYS A 192 -17.70 -9.31 -14.96
C LYS A 192 -16.31 -9.93 -14.82
N ASN A 193 -15.83 -10.55 -15.89
CA ASN A 193 -14.46 -11.03 -16.00
C ASN A 193 -13.92 -10.79 -17.44
N ASN A 194 -13.22 -9.67 -17.57
CA ASN A 194 -12.55 -9.18 -18.77
C ASN A 194 -11.01 -9.24 -18.64
N LEU A 195 -10.51 -10.04 -17.70
CA LEU A 195 -9.09 -10.34 -17.61
C LEU A 195 -8.64 -11.08 -18.86
N ASP A 196 -7.55 -10.64 -19.48
CA ASP A 196 -7.06 -11.20 -20.75
C ASP A 196 -6.62 -12.67 -20.58
N ASN A 197 -6.17 -13.03 -19.39
CA ASN A 197 -5.70 -14.33 -18.93
C ASN A 197 -6.76 -15.18 -18.20
N LYS A 198 -8.05 -14.83 -18.30
CA LYS A 198 -9.12 -15.47 -17.52
C LYS A 198 -9.22 -16.99 -17.66
N SER A 199 -8.80 -17.56 -18.79
CA SER A 199 -8.83 -19.02 -19.01
C SER A 199 -7.89 -19.80 -18.09
N ALA A 200 -6.86 -19.15 -17.53
CA ALA A 200 -5.93 -19.74 -16.57
C ALA A 200 -6.40 -19.59 -15.11
N ILE A 201 -7.46 -18.80 -14.85
CA ILE A 201 -7.93 -18.46 -13.51
C ILE A 201 -9.25 -19.18 -13.24
N PRO A 202 -9.35 -19.98 -12.16
CA PRO A 202 -10.63 -20.57 -11.77
C PRO A 202 -11.67 -19.49 -11.43
N GLU A 203 -12.93 -19.71 -11.77
CA GLU A 203 -14.00 -18.77 -11.40
C GLU A 203 -14.59 -19.06 -10.01
N THR A 204 -14.33 -20.27 -9.47
CA THR A 204 -14.80 -20.67 -8.14
C THR A 204 -13.90 -20.12 -7.05
N ILE A 205 -14.32 -19.02 -6.44
CA ILE A 205 -13.65 -18.40 -5.29
C ILE A 205 -13.83 -19.32 -4.06
N PRO A 206 -12.75 -19.72 -3.36
CA PRO A 206 -12.81 -20.77 -2.33
C PRO A 206 -13.50 -20.34 -1.03
N TYR A 207 -13.35 -19.08 -0.61
CA TYR A 207 -13.92 -18.57 0.63
C TYR A 207 -14.52 -17.18 0.44
N LYS A 208 -15.53 -16.83 1.23
CA LYS A 208 -16.19 -15.52 1.19
C LYS A 208 -15.26 -14.34 1.54
N HIS A 209 -14.19 -14.58 2.29
CA HIS A 209 -13.15 -13.59 2.57
C HIS A 209 -12.06 -13.50 1.51
N THR A 210 -12.01 -14.44 0.56
CA THR A 210 -10.94 -14.45 -0.44
C THR A 210 -11.08 -13.25 -1.36
N LEU A 211 -9.99 -12.51 -1.55
CA LEU A 211 -9.91 -11.48 -2.58
C LEU A 211 -9.65 -12.13 -3.94
N PHE A 212 -10.47 -11.78 -4.92
CA PHE A 212 -10.28 -12.26 -6.29
C PHE A 212 -8.98 -11.73 -6.89
N LEU A 213 -8.54 -10.52 -6.52
CA LEU A 213 -7.23 -9.98 -6.93
C LEU A 213 -6.07 -10.93 -6.58
N THR A 214 -5.94 -11.31 -5.30
CA THR A 214 -4.81 -12.16 -4.85
C THR A 214 -5.01 -13.62 -5.23
N PHE A 215 -6.25 -14.08 -5.31
CA PHE A 215 -6.59 -15.39 -5.85
C PHE A 215 -6.16 -15.52 -7.31
N ALA A 216 -6.60 -14.62 -8.19
CA ALA A 216 -6.19 -14.60 -9.60
C ALA A 216 -4.66 -14.50 -9.77
N ALA A 217 -4.00 -13.69 -8.95
CA ALA A 217 -2.54 -13.55 -8.94
C ALA A 217 -1.79 -14.85 -8.58
N ALA A 218 -2.43 -15.78 -7.86
CA ALA A 218 -1.82 -17.07 -7.51
C ALA A 218 -1.79 -18.05 -8.69
N PHE A 219 -2.72 -17.93 -9.64
CA PHE A 219 -2.83 -18.82 -10.80
C PHE A 219 -2.11 -18.29 -12.05
N ASP A 220 -2.03 -16.97 -12.22
CA ASP A 220 -1.27 -16.37 -13.31
C ASP A 220 -0.28 -15.31 -12.84
N ARG A 221 0.97 -15.47 -13.27
CA ARG A 221 2.10 -14.63 -12.87
C ARG A 221 2.32 -13.42 -13.75
N GLU A 222 1.75 -13.40 -14.96
CA GLU A 222 2.02 -12.36 -15.97
C GLU A 222 0.90 -11.31 -16.10
N GLY A 223 -0.32 -11.62 -15.64
CA GLY A 223 -1.47 -10.73 -15.73
C GLY A 223 -1.50 -9.59 -14.71
N ASP A 224 -2.47 -8.70 -14.90
CA ASP A 224 -2.64 -7.47 -14.11
C ASP A 224 -2.69 -7.74 -12.60
N CYS A 225 -3.45 -8.75 -12.18
CA CYS A 225 -3.60 -9.11 -10.76
C CYS A 225 -2.25 -9.43 -10.09
N SER A 226 -1.41 -10.23 -10.74
CA SER A 226 -0.06 -10.56 -10.24
C SER A 226 0.88 -9.36 -10.28
N GLY A 227 0.81 -8.55 -11.35
CA GLY A 227 1.55 -7.29 -11.43
C GLY A 227 1.26 -6.35 -10.26
N ILE A 228 -0.03 -6.19 -9.92
CA ILE A 228 -0.51 -5.37 -8.80
C ILE A 228 -0.06 -5.96 -7.46
N ALA A 229 -0.28 -7.26 -7.22
CA ALA A 229 0.09 -7.90 -5.96
C ALA A 229 1.61 -7.80 -5.70
N ARG A 230 2.43 -8.06 -6.74
CA ARG A 230 3.89 -7.95 -6.69
C ARG A 230 4.35 -6.52 -6.41
N TYR A 231 3.72 -5.53 -7.04
CA TYR A 231 4.01 -4.12 -6.85
C TYR A 231 3.87 -3.70 -5.38
N PHE A 232 2.72 -4.02 -4.76
CA PHE A 232 2.47 -3.62 -3.37
C PHE A 232 3.28 -4.44 -2.35
N ARG A 233 3.51 -5.73 -2.61
CA ARG A 233 4.34 -6.58 -1.73
C ARG A 233 5.77 -6.04 -1.59
N GLY A 234 6.35 -5.55 -2.69
CA GLY A 234 7.74 -5.10 -2.75
C GLY A 234 8.01 -3.65 -2.34
N MET A 235 7.00 -2.78 -2.23
CA MET A 235 7.23 -1.33 -2.11
C MET A 235 6.58 -0.64 -0.90
N THR A 236 5.83 -1.34 -0.05
CA THR A 236 5.17 -0.69 1.09
C THR A 236 5.85 -1.03 2.41
N THR A 237 6.22 0.00 3.17
CA THR A 237 6.69 -0.12 4.56
C THR A 237 5.92 0.82 5.45
N SER A 238 5.58 0.36 6.65
CA SER A 238 4.91 1.16 7.65
C SER A 238 5.55 0.96 9.01
N ASN A 239 5.61 2.03 9.80
CA ASN A 239 6.08 2.00 11.17
C ASN A 239 4.92 1.71 12.16
N PHE A 240 3.77 1.24 11.68
CA PHE A 240 2.68 0.77 12.54
C PHE A 240 2.96 -0.62 13.10
N ASN A 241 3.76 -1.43 12.38
CA ASN A 241 4.34 -2.62 12.95
C ASN A 241 5.63 -2.22 13.67
N THR A 242 5.81 -2.69 14.90
CA THR A 242 7.01 -2.46 15.73
C THR A 242 8.24 -3.21 15.21
N ASP A 243 8.10 -3.98 14.14
CA ASP A 243 9.20 -4.67 13.50
C ASP A 243 9.95 -3.73 12.55
N HIS A 244 11.07 -3.20 13.04
CA HIS A 244 11.97 -2.35 12.26
C HIS A 244 12.84 -3.15 11.28
N GLU A 245 12.76 -4.49 11.24
CA GLU A 245 13.59 -5.31 10.33
C GLU A 245 13.32 -4.97 8.86
N LYS A 246 12.09 -4.62 8.47
CA LYS A 246 11.81 -4.22 7.08
C LYS A 246 12.48 -2.89 6.71
N PHE A 247 12.43 -1.88 7.58
CA PHE A 247 13.15 -0.62 7.38
C PHE A 247 14.66 -0.83 7.35
N ARG A 248 15.16 -1.70 8.24
CA ARG A 248 16.56 -2.08 8.30
C ARG A 248 16.99 -2.79 7.01
N TRP A 249 16.25 -3.79 6.55
CA TRP A 249 16.52 -4.51 5.31
C TRP A 249 16.55 -3.56 4.11
N MET A 250 15.57 -2.64 4.00
CA MET A 250 15.58 -1.65 2.92
C MET A 250 16.78 -0.72 3.00
N SER A 251 17.12 -0.22 4.19
CA SER A 251 18.31 0.61 4.41
C SER A 251 19.58 -0.13 4.00
N ILE A 252 19.73 -1.39 4.42
CA ILE A 252 20.86 -2.25 4.01
C ILE A 252 20.89 -2.40 2.49
N ARG A 253 19.75 -2.70 1.86
CA ARG A 253 19.67 -2.86 0.40
C ARG A 253 20.09 -1.60 -0.36
N HIS A 254 19.78 -0.41 0.16
CA HIS A 254 20.20 0.86 -0.45
C HIS A 254 21.69 1.18 -0.27
N ILE A 255 22.36 0.53 0.69
CA ILE A 255 23.78 0.79 1.04
C ILE A 255 24.70 -0.34 0.53
N HIS A 256 24.17 -1.55 0.31
CA HIS A 256 24.96 -2.75 0.00
C HIS A 256 25.37 -2.83 -1.49
N GLU A 257 26.68 -2.87 -1.75
CA GLU A 257 27.29 -3.14 -3.06
C GLU A 257 26.92 -4.56 -3.59
N PRO A 258 26.69 -4.76 -4.89
CA PRO A 258 27.16 -3.93 -6.01
C PRO A 258 26.11 -2.91 -6.52
N PHE A 259 25.07 -2.58 -5.75
CA PHE A 259 23.83 -2.04 -6.32
C PHE A 259 23.76 -0.53 -6.62
N ASN A 260 24.76 0.31 -6.26
CA ASN A 260 25.09 1.65 -6.84
C ASN A 260 25.68 2.61 -5.79
N SER A 261 26.81 3.25 -6.12
CA SER A 261 27.36 4.40 -5.38
C SER A 261 26.42 5.62 -5.32
N LEU A 262 25.47 5.70 -6.27
CA LEU A 262 24.46 6.75 -6.33
C LEU A 262 23.45 6.68 -5.17
N ASP A 263 23.07 5.49 -4.72
CA ASP A 263 22.07 5.32 -3.65
C ASP A 263 22.66 5.57 -2.27
N LYS A 264 23.93 5.21 -2.07
CA LYS A 264 24.72 5.59 -0.90
C LYS A 264 24.82 7.11 -0.75
N THR A 265 25.17 7.79 -1.85
CA THR A 265 25.25 9.27 -1.88
C THR A 265 23.89 9.91 -1.58
N LYS A 266 22.79 9.39 -2.13
CA LYS A 266 21.43 9.88 -1.83
C LYS A 266 21.09 9.73 -0.35
N PHE A 267 21.42 8.61 0.26
CA PHE A 267 21.15 8.38 1.67
C PHE A 267 21.99 9.30 2.57
N LEU A 268 23.27 9.54 2.22
CA LEU A 268 24.10 10.55 2.89
C LEU A 268 23.51 11.98 2.76
N ASN A 269 23.02 12.35 1.56
CA ASN A 269 22.37 13.63 1.33
C ASN A 269 21.09 13.78 2.16
N LEU A 270 20.29 12.71 2.28
CA LEU A 270 19.11 12.68 3.15
C LEU A 270 19.51 12.96 4.60
N LEU A 271 20.52 12.27 5.13
CA LEU A 271 21.01 12.50 6.49
C LEU A 271 21.52 13.95 6.67
N SER A 272 22.26 14.47 5.69
CA SER A 272 22.74 15.85 5.72
C SER A 272 21.60 16.87 5.74
N ALA A 273 20.45 16.58 5.13
CA ALA A 273 19.27 17.45 5.20
C ALA A 273 18.70 17.55 6.63
N PHE A 274 18.92 16.52 7.47
CA PHE A 274 18.65 16.54 8.91
C PHE A 274 19.83 17.05 9.75
N ASN A 275 20.81 17.71 9.11
CA ASN A 275 22.04 18.18 9.73
C ASN A 275 22.91 17.04 10.33
N LEU A 276 22.75 15.82 9.83
CA LEU A 276 23.57 14.66 10.16
C LEU A 276 24.62 14.46 9.05
N LYS A 277 25.75 15.16 9.18
CA LYS A 277 26.81 15.17 8.16
C LYS A 277 27.77 13.99 8.38
N TYR A 278 27.72 13.03 7.47
CA TYR A 278 28.63 11.90 7.43
C TYR A 278 29.31 11.87 6.06
N ASP A 279 30.61 11.56 6.04
CA ASP A 279 31.38 11.47 4.80
C ASP A 279 31.19 10.11 4.11
N ASP A 280 30.90 9.06 4.89
CA ASP A 280 30.71 7.72 4.37
C ASP A 280 29.85 6.82 5.28
N ILE A 281 29.37 5.70 4.72
CA ILE A 281 28.67 4.63 5.47
C ILE A 281 29.28 3.27 5.10
N ILE A 282 29.63 2.48 6.11
CA ILE A 282 30.23 1.16 5.92
C ILE A 282 29.31 0.10 6.55
N LEU A 283 28.99 -0.94 5.77
CA LEU A 283 28.26 -2.10 6.26
C LEU A 283 29.26 -3.13 6.79
N HIS A 284 29.28 -3.31 8.10
CA HIS A 284 30.00 -4.43 8.72
C HIS A 284 29.12 -5.67 8.73
N LYS A 285 29.62 -6.78 8.15
CA LYS A 285 29.02 -8.09 8.37
C LYS A 285 29.28 -8.48 9.83
N ASP A 286 28.23 -8.86 10.55
CA ASP A 286 28.42 -9.44 11.88
C ASP A 286 29.20 -10.76 11.69
N ILE A 287 30.30 -10.93 12.41
CA ILE A 287 31.23 -12.07 12.22
C ILE A 287 30.64 -13.39 12.76
N GLU A 288 29.53 -13.38 13.49
CA GLU A 288 28.94 -14.60 14.04
C GLU A 288 27.41 -14.56 14.02
N THR A 289 26.81 -15.27 13.08
CA THR A 289 25.70 -16.21 13.33
C THR A 289 25.69 -17.22 12.18
N HIS A 290 26.30 -18.38 12.41
CA HIS A 290 26.01 -19.59 11.66
C HIS A 290 24.58 -20.04 12.00
N ASP A 291 23.58 -19.46 11.35
CA ASP A 291 22.33 -20.15 11.06
C ASP A 291 21.61 -19.46 9.90
N GLY A 292 21.59 -20.13 8.74
CA GLY A 292 20.86 -19.69 7.55
C GLY A 292 19.35 -19.92 7.64
N SER A 293 18.76 -20.09 8.81
CA SER A 293 17.35 -20.46 8.99
C SER A 293 16.36 -19.30 9.16
N LYS A 294 16.79 -18.03 9.10
CA LYS A 294 15.87 -16.88 9.21
C LYS A 294 15.95 -15.97 7.99
N VAL A 295 15.52 -16.52 6.86
CA VAL A 295 15.16 -15.77 5.66
C VAL A 295 13.73 -16.16 5.29
N PHE A 296 12.74 -15.54 5.95
CA PHE A 296 11.38 -15.34 5.45
C PHE A 296 10.77 -14.13 6.16
#